data_AF-A0A2D6NG05-F1
#
_entry.id   AF-A0A2D6NG05-F1
#
_cell.length_a   1.000
_cell.length_b   1.000
_cell.length_c   1.000
_cell.angle_alpha   90.00
_cell.angle_beta   90.00
_cell.angle_gamma   90.00
#
_symmetry.space_group_name_H-M   'P 1'
#
loop_
_entity.id
_entity.type
_entity.pdbx_description
1 polymer ?
#
loop_
_entity_poly.entity_id
_entity_poly.type
_entity_poly.pdbx_seq_one_letter_code
_entity_poly.pdbx_strand_id
1 'polypeptide(L)'
;MKEEVIIRIRELRQKGYSYREIVRICKKSLRDVQKYSQNVNFNWEGQIRYSNLNGVRKKIKPQKKLTPIKARLIAHLLFDGTVISTGFNRIIRYINSSPELIEQFILDVEEIYGLKNPTIEENPERTYMRVSFGSVLAFRDLMTYFNSYSTSKKNIKIPKKIMESKGAIKKEFLKAFFEDEGSITANGRLFGDLKNKNIIYQLKDLLEEFDLKSKICTYSEPTGMMYKLYLPKRKENLENFASLELFEKSRVSKGKNKGKFKQDVLFEAIKSFKKLK
;
A
#
# COMPACT_ATOMS: atom_id res chain seq x y z
N MET A 1 14.35 44.33 1.12
CA MET A 1 13.73 44.04 -0.19
C MET A 1 12.63 45.08 -0.42
N LYS A 2 12.48 45.63 -1.64
CA LYS A 2 11.42 46.61 -1.92
C LYS A 2 10.03 46.00 -1.69
N GLU A 3 9.12 46.79 -1.15
CA GLU A 3 7.75 46.38 -0.78
C GLU A 3 6.96 45.80 -1.95
N GLU A 4 7.08 46.42 -3.13
CA GLU A 4 6.46 45.95 -4.38
C GLU A 4 6.81 44.50 -4.72
N VAL A 5 8.05 44.08 -4.45
CA VAL A 5 8.49 42.70 -4.72
C VAL A 5 7.85 41.72 -3.74
N ILE A 6 7.66 42.13 -2.49
CA ILE A 6 7.00 41.32 -1.46
C ILE A 6 5.52 41.12 -1.85
N ILE A 7 4.83 42.18 -2.26
CA ILE A 7 3.45 42.12 -2.75
C ILE A 7 3.37 41.16 -3.93
N ARG A 8 4.27 41.30 -4.91
CA ARG A 8 4.30 40.44 -6.09
C ARG A 8 4.53 38.96 -5.76
N ILE A 9 5.41 38.65 -4.81
CA ILE A 9 5.63 37.28 -4.33
C ILE A 9 4.34 36.71 -3.75
N ARG A 10 3.62 37.48 -2.91
CA ARG A 10 2.37 37.04 -2.29
C ARG A 10 1.26 36.83 -3.32
N GLU A 11 1.11 37.73 -4.29
CA GLU A 11 0.14 37.57 -5.39
C GLU A 11 0.38 36.32 -6.23
N LEU A 12 1.63 36.08 -6.65
CA LEU A 12 1.99 34.88 -7.39
C LEU A 12 1.73 33.62 -6.55
N ARG A 13 1.99 33.68 -5.24
CA ARG A 13 1.66 32.59 -4.34
C ARG A 13 0.16 32.37 -4.24
N GLN A 14 -0.66 33.42 -4.10
CA GLN A 14 -2.13 33.33 -4.11
C GLN A 14 -2.64 32.68 -5.39
N LYS A 15 -2.02 32.99 -6.54
CA LYS A 15 -2.28 32.37 -7.85
C LYS A 15 -1.70 30.96 -8.01
N GLY A 16 -1.24 30.33 -6.93
CA GLY A 16 -0.83 28.92 -6.94
C GLY A 16 0.54 28.64 -7.56
N TYR A 17 1.42 29.63 -7.72
CA TYR A 17 2.80 29.40 -8.18
C TYR A 17 3.63 28.72 -7.07
N SER A 18 4.44 27.74 -7.47
CA SER A 18 5.40 27.09 -6.56
C SER A 18 6.52 28.05 -6.18
N TYR A 19 7.18 27.82 -5.04
CA TYR A 19 8.29 28.66 -4.60
C TYR A 19 9.40 28.75 -5.66
N ARG A 20 9.67 27.66 -6.39
CA ARG A 20 10.69 27.66 -7.46
C ARG A 20 10.28 28.48 -8.68
N GLU A 21 8.99 28.47 -9.05
CA GLU A 21 8.50 29.34 -10.13
C GLU A 21 8.59 30.81 -9.71
N ILE A 22 8.20 31.13 -8.47
CA ILE A 22 8.28 32.50 -7.94
C ILE A 22 9.74 32.97 -7.89
N VAL A 23 10.68 32.11 -7.48
CA VAL A 23 12.14 32.42 -7.52
C VAL A 23 12.57 32.83 -8.93
N ARG A 24 12.15 32.09 -9.96
CA ARG A 24 12.48 32.39 -11.37
C ARG A 24 11.85 33.71 -11.83
N ILE A 25 10.58 33.94 -11.49
CA ILE A 25 9.84 35.14 -11.93
C ILE A 25 10.37 36.40 -11.24
N CYS A 26 10.56 36.36 -9.92
CA CYS A 26 10.95 37.52 -9.13
C CYS A 26 12.47 37.72 -9.05
N LYS A 27 13.26 36.75 -9.54
CA LYS A 27 14.73 36.72 -9.42
C LYS A 27 15.20 36.94 -7.97
N LYS A 28 14.59 36.22 -7.03
CA LYS A 28 14.90 36.28 -5.58
C LYS A 28 15.35 34.94 -5.04
N SER A 29 16.01 34.96 -3.88
CA SER A 29 16.44 33.75 -3.21
C SER A 29 15.25 32.89 -2.79
N LEU A 30 15.43 31.56 -2.73
CA LEU A 30 14.39 30.65 -2.26
C LEU A 30 13.97 30.97 -0.82
N ARG A 31 14.94 31.34 0.03
CA ARG A 31 14.70 31.73 1.43
C ARG A 31 13.76 32.92 1.53
N ASP A 32 14.00 33.96 0.72
CA ASP A 32 13.14 35.14 0.69
C ASP A 32 11.74 34.78 0.20
N VAL A 33 11.64 34.06 -0.91
CA VAL A 33 10.34 33.62 -1.45
C VAL A 33 9.56 32.83 -0.41
N GLN A 34 10.20 31.89 0.30
CA GLN A 34 9.55 31.14 1.38
C GLN A 34 9.09 32.05 2.51
N LYS A 35 9.96 32.93 3.02
CA LYS A 35 9.64 33.88 4.10
C LYS A 35 8.38 34.69 3.79
N TYR A 36 8.26 35.21 2.58
CA TYR A 36 7.14 36.09 2.19
C TYR A 36 5.93 35.34 1.62
N SER A 37 6.08 34.05 1.30
CA SER A 37 4.97 33.21 0.83
C SER A 37 4.37 32.32 1.94
N GLN A 38 5.04 32.22 3.09
CA GLN A 38 4.53 31.50 4.26
C GLN A 38 3.16 32.07 4.66
N ASN A 39 2.20 31.18 4.91
CA ASN A 39 0.81 31.49 5.29
C ASN A 39 -0.03 32.22 4.24
N VAL A 40 0.41 32.28 2.98
CA VAL A 40 -0.42 32.80 1.89
C VAL A 40 -1.35 31.70 1.37
N ASN A 41 -2.66 31.87 1.59
CA ASN A 41 -3.69 31.00 1.06
C ASN A 41 -3.88 31.21 -0.44
N PHE A 42 -4.18 30.14 -1.18
CA PHE A 42 -4.50 30.24 -2.60
C PHE A 42 -5.90 30.83 -2.80
N ASN A 43 -6.02 31.73 -3.77
CA ASN A 43 -7.31 32.13 -4.30
C ASN A 43 -7.89 31.00 -5.19
N TRP A 44 -9.15 31.11 -5.61
CA TRP A 44 -9.81 30.05 -6.38
C TRP A 44 -9.04 29.64 -7.65
N GLU A 45 -8.56 30.60 -8.43
CA GLU A 45 -7.73 30.35 -9.62
C GLU A 45 -6.41 29.66 -9.26
N GLY A 46 -5.76 30.07 -8.18
CA GLY A 46 -4.53 29.48 -7.69
C GLY A 46 -4.72 28.08 -7.17
N GLN A 47 -5.87 27.78 -6.57
CA GLN A 47 -6.25 26.41 -6.20
C GLN A 47 -6.41 25.54 -7.44
N ILE A 48 -7.09 26.04 -8.49
CA ILE A 48 -7.22 25.35 -9.78
C ILE A 48 -5.85 25.13 -10.40
N ARG A 49 -5.04 26.18 -10.52
CA ARG A 49 -3.70 26.12 -11.11
C ARG A 49 -2.79 25.17 -10.35
N TYR A 50 -2.74 25.27 -9.03
CA TYR A 50 -1.94 24.38 -8.19
C TYR A 50 -2.43 22.93 -8.29
N SER A 51 -3.74 22.71 -8.41
CA SER A 51 -4.32 21.38 -8.67
C SER A 51 -4.05 20.83 -10.08
N ASN A 52 -3.61 21.69 -11.00
CA ASN A 52 -3.25 21.34 -12.38
C ASN A 52 -1.73 21.28 -12.61
N LEU A 53 -0.91 21.86 -11.72
CA LEU A 53 0.55 21.77 -11.78
C LEU A 53 1.01 20.33 -11.50
N ASN A 54 2.01 19.90 -12.28
CA ASN A 54 2.55 18.53 -12.31
C ASN A 54 2.83 17.98 -10.90
N GLY A 55 1.96 17.07 -10.48
CA GLY A 55 1.90 16.48 -9.14
C GLY A 55 0.49 16.09 -8.73
N VAL A 56 -0.52 16.81 -9.24
CA VAL A 56 -1.92 16.59 -8.86
C VAL A 56 -2.71 15.87 -9.98
N ARG A 57 -2.62 16.26 -11.25
CA ARG A 57 -3.21 15.52 -12.39
C ARG A 57 -2.15 14.98 -13.35
N LYS A 58 -1.27 14.09 -12.88
CA LYS A 58 -0.47 13.28 -13.81
C LYS A 58 -1.44 12.52 -14.73
N LYS A 59 -1.29 12.64 -16.05
CA LYS A 59 -2.02 11.76 -16.98
C LYS A 59 -1.67 10.32 -16.60
N ILE A 60 -2.70 9.50 -16.40
CA ILE A 60 -2.53 8.07 -16.14
C ILE A 60 -2.94 7.29 -17.38
N LYS A 61 -2.43 6.06 -17.50
CA LYS A 61 -2.94 5.10 -18.49
C LYS A 61 -4.47 4.95 -18.34
N PRO A 62 -5.21 4.73 -19.43
CA PRO A 62 -6.64 4.43 -19.36
C PRO A 62 -6.89 3.26 -18.43
N GLN A 63 -7.83 3.43 -17.49
CA GLN A 63 -8.09 2.42 -16.49
C GLN A 63 -8.94 1.29 -17.08
N LYS A 64 -8.29 0.12 -17.22
CA LYS A 64 -8.93 -1.12 -17.68
C LYS A 64 -9.75 -1.76 -16.56
N LYS A 65 -10.52 -2.81 -16.91
CA LYS A 65 -11.18 -3.71 -15.95
C LYS A 65 -10.17 -4.25 -14.94
N LEU A 66 -10.65 -4.71 -13.79
CA LEU A 66 -9.83 -5.30 -12.73
C LEU A 66 -8.98 -6.45 -13.29
N THR A 67 -7.66 -6.32 -13.18
CA THR A 67 -6.65 -7.33 -13.55
C THR A 67 -6.02 -7.92 -12.28
N PRO A 68 -5.32 -9.07 -12.36
CA PRO A 68 -4.60 -9.63 -11.22
C PRO A 68 -3.60 -8.64 -10.59
N ILE A 69 -2.83 -7.93 -11.41
CA ILE A 69 -1.86 -6.91 -10.98
C ILE A 69 -2.55 -5.76 -10.24
N LYS A 70 -3.72 -5.31 -10.74
CA LYS A 70 -4.50 -4.27 -10.06
C LYS A 70 -5.08 -4.74 -8.74
N ALA A 71 -5.47 -6.01 -8.65
CA ALA A 71 -5.93 -6.60 -7.40
C ALA A 71 -4.81 -6.69 -6.35
N ARG A 72 -3.61 -7.12 -6.75
CA ARG A 72 -2.41 -7.10 -5.91
C ARG A 72 -2.10 -5.69 -5.40
N LEU A 73 -2.08 -4.69 -6.29
CA LEU A 73 -1.86 -3.29 -5.91
C LEU A 73 -2.90 -2.79 -4.88
N ILE A 74 -4.19 -3.07 -5.13
CA ILE A 74 -5.29 -2.69 -4.22
C ILE A 74 -5.11 -3.37 -2.85
N ALA A 75 -4.69 -4.64 -2.85
CA ALA A 75 -4.48 -5.41 -1.63
C ALA A 75 -3.32 -4.87 -0.80
N HIS A 76 -2.14 -4.65 -1.39
CA HIS A 76 -1.02 -4.02 -0.67
C HIS A 76 -1.39 -2.66 -0.09
N LEU A 77 -2.20 -1.89 -0.82
CA LEU A 77 -2.69 -0.60 -0.32
C LEU A 77 -3.64 -0.74 0.87
N LEU A 78 -4.37 -1.85 0.97
CA LEU A 78 -5.31 -2.11 2.06
C LEU A 78 -4.61 -2.56 3.33
N PHE A 79 -3.58 -3.39 3.21
CA PHE A 79 -2.89 -4.02 4.35
C PHE A 79 -1.76 -3.13 4.88
N ASP A 80 -0.68 -2.96 4.11
CA ASP A 80 0.52 -2.20 4.53
C ASP A 80 0.66 -0.82 3.86
N GLY A 81 -0.34 -0.42 3.08
CA GLY A 81 -0.35 0.84 2.36
C GLY A 81 -1.37 1.85 2.84
N THR A 82 -1.54 2.89 2.04
CA THR A 82 -2.39 4.02 2.36
C THR A 82 -2.75 4.79 1.10
N VAL A 83 -4.02 5.19 1.02
CA VAL A 83 -4.55 6.08 -0.02
C VAL A 83 -5.16 7.30 0.68
N ILE A 84 -4.44 8.42 0.70
CA ILE A 84 -4.81 9.61 1.48
C ILE A 84 -4.97 10.86 0.63
N SER A 85 -5.81 11.75 1.15
CA SER A 85 -6.04 13.08 0.64
C SER A 85 -5.58 14.10 1.69
N THR A 86 -4.56 14.89 1.38
CA THR A 86 -4.06 15.97 2.26
C THR A 86 -4.10 17.28 1.49
N GLY A 87 -5.13 18.10 1.74
CA GLY A 87 -5.40 19.30 0.94
C GLY A 87 -5.60 18.95 -0.53
N PHE A 88 -4.72 19.47 -1.40
CA PHE A 88 -4.72 19.18 -2.84
C PHE A 88 -3.93 17.94 -3.23
N ASN A 89 -3.16 17.37 -2.29
CA ASN A 89 -2.34 16.20 -2.57
C ASN A 89 -3.21 14.94 -2.47
N ARG A 90 -3.02 14.03 -3.43
CA ARG A 90 -3.59 12.69 -3.44
C ARG A 90 -2.44 11.71 -3.52
N ILE A 91 -2.17 11.05 -2.41
CA ILE A 91 -0.98 10.23 -2.23
C ILE A 91 -1.40 8.78 -2.10
N ILE A 92 -0.75 7.93 -2.89
CA ILE A 92 -0.77 6.49 -2.79
C ILE A 92 0.59 6.11 -2.19
N ARG A 93 0.58 5.38 -1.08
CA ARG A 93 1.77 5.04 -0.32
C ARG A 93 1.77 3.58 0.05
N TYR A 94 2.93 2.96 0.03
CA TYR A 94 3.15 1.61 0.52
C TYR A 94 4.43 1.58 1.37
N ILE A 95 4.41 0.79 2.43
CA ILE A 95 5.50 0.67 3.39
C ILE A 95 5.76 -0.81 3.62
N ASN A 96 7.00 -1.26 3.42
CA ASN A 96 7.36 -2.65 3.69
C ASN A 96 8.86 -2.78 3.98
N SER A 97 9.25 -3.86 4.65
CA SER A 97 10.65 -4.17 4.95
C SER A 97 11.32 -5.05 3.89
N SER A 98 10.56 -5.69 3.00
CA SER A 98 11.09 -6.40 1.83
C SER A 98 11.31 -5.42 0.66
N PRO A 99 12.56 -5.24 0.20
CA PRO A 99 12.83 -4.48 -1.01
C PRO A 99 12.14 -5.05 -2.25
N GLU A 100 11.98 -6.38 -2.32
CA GLU A 100 11.34 -7.07 -3.44
C GLU A 100 9.85 -6.73 -3.57
N LEU A 101 9.15 -6.57 -2.44
CA LEU A 101 7.77 -6.09 -2.43
C LEU A 101 7.66 -4.61 -2.83
N ILE A 102 8.61 -3.78 -2.41
CA ILE A 102 8.65 -2.36 -2.76
C ILE A 102 8.87 -2.20 -4.27
N GLU A 103 9.79 -2.95 -4.85
CA GLU A 103 10.05 -2.96 -6.29
C GLU A 103 8.82 -3.46 -7.06
N GLN A 104 8.20 -4.57 -6.64
CA GLN A 104 6.97 -5.07 -7.25
C GLN A 104 5.85 -4.02 -7.23
N PHE A 105 5.68 -3.33 -6.10
CA PHE A 105 4.68 -2.27 -5.97
C PHE A 105 4.95 -1.09 -6.93
N ILE A 106 6.21 -0.68 -7.10
CA ILE A 106 6.60 0.36 -8.05
C ILE A 106 6.24 -0.04 -9.48
N LEU A 107 6.62 -1.27 -9.87
CA LEU A 107 6.33 -1.81 -11.19
C LEU A 107 4.83 -1.92 -11.45
N ASP A 108 4.05 -2.38 -10.46
CA ASP A 108 2.59 -2.47 -10.57
C ASP A 108 1.96 -1.08 -10.78
N VAL A 109 2.41 -0.07 -10.05
CA VAL A 109 1.92 1.31 -10.20
C VAL A 109 2.29 1.89 -11.57
N GLU A 110 3.50 1.64 -12.05
CA GLU A 110 3.92 2.04 -13.39
C GLU A 110 3.12 1.29 -14.48
N GLU A 111 2.86 0.01 -14.30
CA GLU A 111 2.11 -0.79 -15.26
C GLU A 111 0.65 -0.32 -15.36
N ILE A 112 -0.03 -0.16 -14.23
CA ILE A 112 -1.45 0.16 -14.15
C ILE A 112 -1.72 1.63 -14.48
N TYR A 113 -0.91 2.54 -13.94
CA TYR A 113 -1.17 3.97 -14.04
C TYR A 113 -0.18 4.71 -14.93
N GLY A 114 0.97 4.12 -15.29
CA GLY A 114 2.03 4.83 -16.01
C GLY A 114 2.75 5.86 -15.14
N LEU A 115 2.59 5.78 -13.81
CA LEU A 115 3.21 6.71 -12.88
C LEU A 115 4.66 6.29 -12.63
N LYS A 116 5.60 7.15 -13.04
CA LYS A 116 7.03 6.98 -12.80
C LYS A 116 7.53 7.94 -11.72
N ASN A 117 8.76 7.69 -11.28
CA ASN A 117 9.51 8.51 -10.31
C ASN A 117 8.76 8.63 -8.97
N PRO A 118 8.59 7.52 -8.22
CA PRO A 118 8.11 7.60 -6.86
C PRO A 118 9.05 8.41 -5.98
N THR A 119 8.52 8.94 -4.88
CA THR A 119 9.34 9.34 -3.74
C THR A 119 9.62 8.10 -2.90
N ILE A 120 10.90 7.79 -2.70
CA ILE A 120 11.34 6.66 -1.87
C ILE A 120 12.02 7.24 -0.62
N GLU A 121 11.57 6.80 0.54
CA GLU A 121 12.16 7.13 1.85
C GLU A 121 12.62 5.82 2.49
N GLU A 122 13.91 5.74 2.84
CA GLU A 122 14.48 4.60 3.56
C GLU A 122 14.63 4.98 5.04
N ASN A 123 14.19 4.10 5.95
CA ASN A 123 14.43 4.26 7.37
C ASN A 123 15.46 3.20 7.82
N PRO A 124 16.75 3.53 7.92
CA PRO A 124 17.79 2.56 8.27
C PRO A 124 17.62 1.99 9.68
N GLU A 125 17.10 2.78 10.63
CA GLU A 125 16.88 2.33 12.01
C GLU A 125 15.77 1.28 12.11
N ARG A 126 14.70 1.44 11.33
CA ARG A 126 13.51 0.59 11.38
C ARG A 126 13.44 -0.44 10.24
N THR A 127 14.45 -0.48 9.37
CA THR A 127 14.62 -1.46 8.29
C THR A 127 13.39 -1.59 7.39
N TYR A 128 12.70 -0.47 7.11
CA TYR A 128 11.62 -0.43 6.14
C TYR A 128 11.85 0.66 5.11
N MET A 129 11.26 0.46 3.95
CA MET A 129 11.19 1.45 2.88
C MET A 129 9.76 1.95 2.76
N ARG A 130 9.61 3.20 2.38
CA ARG A 130 8.33 3.82 2.06
C ARG A 130 8.39 4.36 0.65
N VAL A 131 7.44 3.95 -0.17
CA VAL A 131 7.28 4.44 -1.53
C VAL A 131 5.98 5.24 -1.65
N SER A 132 6.04 6.41 -2.27
CA SER A 132 4.89 7.30 -2.43
C SER A 132 4.75 7.81 -3.87
N PHE A 133 3.51 7.81 -4.37
CA PHE A 133 3.11 8.38 -5.66
C PHE A 133 2.03 9.44 -5.46
N GLY A 134 2.16 10.58 -6.14
CA GLY A 134 1.13 11.62 -6.21
C GLY A 134 0.31 11.52 -7.51
N SER A 135 -1.01 11.31 -7.41
CA SER A 135 -1.93 11.36 -8.56
C SER A 135 -3.40 11.39 -8.14
N VAL A 136 -4.14 12.43 -8.53
CA VAL A 136 -5.59 12.53 -8.33
C VAL A 136 -6.35 11.46 -9.11
N LEU A 137 -5.93 11.16 -10.33
CA LEU A 137 -6.65 10.21 -11.18
C LEU A 137 -6.51 8.78 -10.65
N ALA A 138 -5.30 8.38 -10.25
CA ALA A 138 -5.09 7.07 -9.64
C ALA A 138 -5.80 6.95 -8.29
N PHE A 139 -5.76 8.01 -7.46
CA PHE A 139 -6.54 8.07 -6.23
C PHE A 139 -8.03 7.87 -6.50
N ARG A 140 -8.63 8.62 -7.44
CA ARG A 140 -10.05 8.51 -7.74
C ARG A 140 -10.44 7.10 -8.19
N ASP A 141 -9.62 6.48 -9.04
CA ASP A 141 -9.83 5.10 -9.47
C ASP A 141 -9.77 4.11 -8.28
N LEU A 142 -8.75 4.21 -7.43
CA LEU A 142 -8.63 3.37 -6.23
C LEU A 142 -9.81 3.54 -5.27
N MET A 143 -10.33 4.75 -5.12
CA MET A 143 -11.50 5.04 -4.28
C MET A 143 -12.80 4.42 -4.82
N THR A 144 -12.83 3.93 -6.07
CA THR A 144 -13.98 3.16 -6.59
C THR A 144 -14.06 1.73 -6.04
N TYR A 145 -12.97 1.22 -5.46
CA TYR A 145 -12.92 -0.11 -4.85
C TYR A 145 -13.18 -0.05 -3.35
N PHE A 146 -12.55 0.90 -2.65
CA PHE A 146 -12.71 1.10 -1.23
C PHE A 146 -12.96 2.58 -0.91
N ASN A 147 -13.93 2.84 -0.03
CA ASN A 147 -14.13 4.18 0.53
C ASN A 147 -13.02 4.59 1.53
N SER A 148 -12.14 3.65 1.88
CA SER A 148 -11.01 3.84 2.77
C SER A 148 -10.06 2.65 2.67
N TYR A 149 -8.77 2.90 2.73
CA TYR A 149 -7.73 1.86 2.77
C TYR A 149 -7.17 1.74 4.19
N SER A 150 -8.06 1.52 5.17
CA SER A 150 -7.65 1.39 6.58
C SER A 150 -8.43 0.27 7.24
N THR A 151 -7.75 -0.83 7.53
CA THR A 151 -8.33 -2.03 8.16
C THR A 151 -8.85 -1.79 9.58
N SER A 152 -8.60 -0.64 10.19
CA SER A 152 -9.21 -0.27 11.48
C SER A 152 -10.70 0.08 11.37
N LYS A 153 -11.19 0.45 10.18
CA LYS A 153 -12.60 0.80 9.98
C LYS A 153 -13.46 -0.47 9.88
N LYS A 154 -14.37 -0.64 10.85
CA LYS A 154 -15.22 -1.84 11.01
C LYS A 154 -16.06 -2.21 9.78
N ASN A 155 -16.55 -1.23 9.02
CA ASN A 155 -17.53 -1.46 7.94
C ASN A 155 -16.90 -1.71 6.57
N ILE A 156 -15.57 -1.77 6.47
CA ILE A 156 -14.91 -2.11 5.21
C ILE A 156 -15.07 -3.60 4.94
N LYS A 157 -15.34 -3.94 3.68
CA LYS A 157 -15.41 -5.30 3.14
C LYS A 157 -14.57 -5.38 1.87
N ILE A 158 -14.03 -6.55 1.57
CA ILE A 158 -13.41 -6.82 0.27
C ILE A 158 -14.47 -6.56 -0.82
N PRO A 159 -14.16 -5.79 -1.88
CA PRO A 159 -15.14 -5.41 -2.89
C PRO A 159 -15.67 -6.64 -3.60
N LYS A 160 -16.97 -6.65 -3.92
CA LYS A 160 -17.59 -7.73 -4.70
C LYS A 160 -16.85 -8.03 -6.00
N LYS A 161 -16.35 -6.98 -6.67
CA LYS A 161 -15.52 -7.09 -7.88
C LYS A 161 -14.28 -7.99 -7.70
N ILE A 162 -13.75 -8.13 -6.48
CA ILE A 162 -12.65 -9.05 -6.14
C ILE A 162 -13.21 -10.40 -5.67
N MET A 163 -14.19 -10.39 -4.76
CA MET A 163 -14.80 -11.63 -4.21
C MET A 163 -15.50 -12.50 -5.26
N GLU A 164 -16.01 -11.93 -6.34
CA GLU A 164 -16.74 -12.63 -7.40
C GLU A 164 -15.88 -12.78 -8.67
N SER A 165 -14.58 -12.49 -8.59
CA SER A 165 -13.67 -12.52 -9.73
C SER A 165 -13.11 -13.92 -10.03
N LYS A 166 -12.31 -14.03 -11.11
CA LYS A 166 -11.60 -15.27 -11.45
C LYS A 166 -10.54 -15.60 -10.39
N GLY A 167 -10.21 -16.88 -10.26
CA GLY A 167 -9.20 -17.38 -9.32
C GLY A 167 -7.87 -16.62 -9.35
N ALA A 168 -7.38 -16.22 -10.53
CA ALA A 168 -6.14 -15.45 -10.63
C ALA A 168 -6.18 -14.09 -9.88
N ILE A 169 -7.32 -13.39 -9.89
CA ILE A 169 -7.48 -12.12 -9.18
C ILE A 169 -7.58 -12.36 -7.67
N LYS A 170 -8.35 -13.36 -7.26
CA LYS A 170 -8.48 -13.77 -5.85
C LYS A 170 -7.14 -14.20 -5.26
N LYS A 171 -6.35 -14.98 -6.02
CA LYS A 171 -5.01 -15.44 -5.64
C LYS A 171 -4.09 -14.25 -5.37
N GLU A 172 -4.02 -13.29 -6.29
CA GLU A 172 -3.15 -12.10 -6.10
C GLU A 172 -3.57 -11.25 -4.90
N PHE A 173 -4.88 -11.17 -4.61
CA PHE A 173 -5.36 -10.48 -3.42
C PHE A 173 -4.96 -11.21 -2.12
N LEU A 174 -5.11 -12.55 -2.08
CA LEU A 174 -4.67 -13.38 -0.96
C LEU A 174 -3.15 -13.34 -0.77
N LYS A 175 -2.39 -13.36 -1.86
CA LYS A 175 -0.93 -13.30 -1.85
C LYS A 175 -0.44 -12.04 -1.15
N ALA A 176 -0.94 -10.88 -1.56
CA ALA A 176 -0.62 -9.61 -0.92
C ALA A 176 -0.98 -9.59 0.58
N PHE A 177 -2.13 -10.17 0.97
CA PHE A 177 -2.49 -10.30 2.38
C PHE A 177 -1.42 -11.06 3.19
N PHE A 178 -0.97 -12.22 2.71
CA PHE A 178 0.03 -13.00 3.42
C PHE A 178 1.43 -12.39 3.34
N GLU A 179 1.78 -11.74 2.23
CA GLU A 179 3.07 -11.06 2.12
C GLU A 179 3.20 -9.94 3.16
N ASP A 180 2.14 -9.17 3.38
CA ASP A 180 2.10 -8.02 4.29
C ASP A 180 1.84 -8.47 5.74
N GLU A 181 0.74 -9.17 5.99
CA GLU A 181 0.22 -9.47 7.34
C GLU A 181 0.49 -10.91 7.77
N GLY A 182 0.88 -11.76 6.83
CA GLY A 182 1.09 -13.18 7.08
C GLY A 182 2.38 -13.46 7.84
N SER A 183 2.39 -14.53 8.62
CA SER A 183 3.49 -14.97 9.44
C SER A 183 3.64 -16.48 9.39
N ILE A 184 4.89 -16.94 9.48
CA ILE A 184 5.24 -18.35 9.66
C ILE A 184 6.13 -18.52 10.89
N THR A 185 5.74 -19.44 11.76
CA THR A 185 6.54 -19.80 12.94
C THR A 185 7.65 -20.76 12.56
N ALA A 186 8.67 -20.90 13.43
CA ALA A 186 9.76 -21.86 13.23
C ALA A 186 9.28 -23.33 13.11
N ASN A 187 8.10 -23.65 13.64
CA ASN A 187 7.51 -24.99 13.51
C ASN A 187 6.52 -25.10 12.33
N GLY A 188 6.43 -24.10 11.46
CA GLY A 188 5.62 -24.13 10.24
C GLY A 188 4.14 -23.83 10.41
N ARG A 189 3.69 -23.25 11.54
CA ARG A 189 2.32 -22.70 11.62
C ARG A 189 2.22 -21.41 10.82
N LEU A 190 1.20 -21.34 9.95
CA LEU A 190 0.86 -20.20 9.08
C LEU A 190 -0.33 -19.45 9.65
N PHE A 191 -0.25 -18.12 9.72
CA PHE A 191 -1.38 -17.27 10.10
C PHE A 191 -1.21 -15.84 9.60
N GLY A 192 -2.26 -15.04 9.66
CA GLY A 192 -2.23 -13.58 9.57
C GLY A 192 -3.35 -12.99 10.42
N ASP A 193 -3.22 -11.74 10.85
CA ASP A 193 -4.19 -11.11 11.74
C ASP A 193 -4.58 -9.70 11.30
N LEU A 194 -5.85 -9.33 11.55
CA LEU A 194 -6.38 -8.00 11.27
C LEU A 194 -7.38 -7.59 12.34
N LYS A 195 -7.59 -6.28 12.48
CA LYS A 195 -8.67 -5.70 13.31
C LYS A 195 -10.06 -5.83 12.67
N ASN A 196 -10.13 -5.90 11.34
CA ASN A 196 -11.40 -5.92 10.63
C ASN A 196 -11.97 -7.35 10.56
N LYS A 197 -13.05 -7.60 11.32
CA LYS A 197 -13.80 -8.86 11.29
C LYS A 197 -14.26 -9.23 9.87
N ASN A 198 -14.88 -8.31 9.14
CA ASN A 198 -15.48 -8.62 7.85
C ASN A 198 -14.43 -9.06 6.83
N ILE A 199 -13.29 -8.35 6.76
CA ILE A 199 -12.20 -8.70 5.84
C ILE A 199 -11.64 -10.08 6.20
N ILE A 200 -11.38 -10.38 7.48
CA ILE A 200 -10.84 -11.69 7.88
C ILE A 200 -11.76 -12.85 7.54
N TYR A 201 -13.07 -12.69 7.72
CA TYR A 201 -14.03 -13.73 7.34
C TYR A 201 -14.08 -13.91 5.82
N GLN A 202 -14.04 -12.82 5.04
CA GLN A 202 -13.97 -12.93 3.58
C GLN A 202 -12.65 -13.55 3.09
N LEU A 203 -11.52 -13.28 3.76
CA LEU A 203 -10.24 -13.94 3.47
C LEU A 203 -10.30 -15.45 3.77
N LYS A 204 -11.00 -15.85 4.83
CA LYS A 204 -11.28 -17.28 5.11
C LYS A 204 -12.07 -17.91 3.97
N ASP A 205 -13.12 -17.26 3.49
CA ASP A 205 -13.93 -17.77 2.37
C ASP A 205 -13.08 -17.91 1.10
N LEU A 206 -12.23 -16.91 0.79
CA LEU A 206 -11.30 -16.98 -0.33
C LEU A 206 -10.30 -18.14 -0.18
N LEU A 207 -9.76 -18.40 1.03
CA LEU A 207 -8.87 -19.53 1.27
C LEU A 207 -9.55 -20.88 1.01
N GLU A 208 -10.83 -21.02 1.38
CA GLU A 208 -11.58 -22.25 1.15
C GLU A 208 -11.76 -22.55 -0.34
N GLU A 209 -11.88 -21.54 -1.20
CA GLU A 209 -11.91 -21.72 -2.66
C GLU A 209 -10.60 -22.28 -3.25
N PHE A 210 -9.49 -22.17 -2.53
CA PHE A 210 -8.19 -22.73 -2.91
C PHE A 210 -7.80 -23.96 -2.08
N ASP A 211 -8.80 -24.65 -1.51
CA ASP A 211 -8.60 -25.85 -0.69
C ASP A 211 -7.66 -25.62 0.52
N LEU A 212 -7.59 -24.39 1.03
CA LEU A 212 -6.83 -24.03 2.22
C LEU A 212 -7.76 -23.95 3.44
N LYS A 213 -7.88 -25.08 4.14
CA LYS A 213 -8.68 -25.16 5.37
C LYS A 213 -8.09 -24.23 6.42
N SER A 214 -8.88 -23.27 6.89
CA SER A 214 -8.45 -22.26 7.84
C SER A 214 -9.46 -22.08 8.98
N LYS A 215 -9.00 -21.47 10.07
CA LYS A 215 -9.79 -21.18 11.27
C LYS A 215 -9.55 -19.74 11.69
N ILE A 216 -10.54 -19.14 12.32
CA ILE A 216 -10.43 -17.81 12.90
C ILE A 216 -10.46 -17.95 14.43
N CYS A 217 -9.51 -17.32 15.10
CA CYS A 217 -9.57 -17.08 16.54
C CYS A 217 -9.50 -15.58 16.83
N THR A 218 -9.96 -15.18 18.02
CA THR A 218 -9.97 -13.78 18.46
C THR A 218 -9.13 -13.61 19.70
N TYR A 219 -8.47 -12.47 19.84
CA TYR A 219 -7.73 -12.10 21.04
C TYR A 219 -7.72 -10.57 21.19
N SER A 220 -7.58 -10.10 22.42
CA SER A 220 -7.56 -8.67 22.72
C SER A 220 -6.12 -8.14 22.77
N GLU A 221 -5.90 -6.97 22.16
CA GLU A 221 -4.71 -6.14 22.33
C GLU A 221 -5.10 -4.81 22.97
N PRO A 222 -4.14 -4.02 23.51
CA PRO A 222 -4.44 -2.68 24.06
C PRO A 222 -5.16 -1.76 23.06
N THR A 223 -4.99 -2.01 21.75
CA THR A 223 -5.57 -1.20 20.68
C THR A 223 -6.89 -1.76 20.12
N GLY A 224 -7.44 -2.80 20.73
CA GLY A 224 -8.74 -3.40 20.39
C GLY A 224 -8.70 -4.92 20.15
N MET A 225 -9.84 -5.46 19.72
CA MET A 225 -9.99 -6.87 19.35
C MET A 225 -9.29 -7.16 18.02
N MET A 226 -8.51 -8.23 17.98
CA MET A 226 -7.83 -8.76 16.81
C MET A 226 -8.46 -10.08 16.36
N TYR A 227 -8.46 -10.33 15.05
CA TYR A 227 -8.94 -11.56 14.43
C TYR A 227 -7.78 -12.22 13.71
N LYS A 228 -7.43 -13.44 14.12
CA LYS A 228 -6.32 -14.22 13.55
C LYS A 228 -6.87 -15.32 12.68
N LEU A 229 -6.55 -15.27 11.41
CA LEU A 229 -6.79 -16.33 10.42
C LEU A 229 -5.58 -17.25 10.41
N TYR A 230 -5.75 -18.49 10.86
CA TYR A 230 -4.66 -19.46 10.91
C TYR A 230 -4.99 -20.72 10.12
N LEU A 231 -3.97 -21.26 9.45
CA LEU A 231 -4.08 -22.54 8.76
C LEU A 231 -3.55 -23.62 9.71
N PRO A 232 -4.35 -24.65 10.04
CA PRO A 232 -3.87 -25.80 10.79
C PRO A 232 -2.63 -26.39 10.12
N LYS A 233 -1.64 -26.74 10.93
CA LYS A 233 -0.37 -27.32 10.50
C LYS A 233 -0.60 -28.76 9.98
N ARG A 234 -0.98 -28.87 8.71
CA ARG A 234 -1.20 -30.11 7.97
C ARG A 234 -0.39 -30.07 6.69
N LYS A 235 0.07 -31.23 6.22
CA LYS A 235 0.94 -31.31 5.05
C LYS A 235 0.27 -30.69 3.82
N GLU A 236 -0.99 -31.01 3.60
CA GLU A 236 -1.80 -30.54 2.46
C GLU A 236 -1.93 -29.02 2.47
N ASN A 237 -2.21 -28.42 3.63
CA ASN A 237 -2.29 -26.95 3.76
C ASN A 237 -0.95 -26.28 3.43
N LEU A 238 0.17 -26.83 3.88
CA LEU A 238 1.49 -26.25 3.61
C LEU A 238 1.86 -26.38 2.12
N GLU A 239 1.59 -27.53 1.52
CA GLU A 239 1.86 -27.80 0.10
C GLU A 239 0.97 -26.93 -0.80
N ASN A 240 -0.34 -26.85 -0.53
CA ASN A 240 -1.26 -25.98 -1.27
C ASN A 240 -0.85 -24.50 -1.13
N PHE A 241 -0.52 -24.05 0.09
CA PHE A 241 -0.10 -22.67 0.32
C PHE A 241 1.19 -22.33 -0.44
N ALA A 242 2.15 -23.26 -0.47
CA ALA A 242 3.38 -23.10 -1.23
C ALA A 242 3.12 -23.08 -2.75
N SER A 243 2.23 -23.94 -3.25
CA SER A 243 1.88 -24.00 -4.68
C SER A 243 1.20 -22.74 -5.21
N LEU A 244 0.53 -22.00 -4.32
CA LEU A 244 -0.11 -20.72 -4.63
C LEU A 244 0.84 -19.52 -4.51
N GLU A 245 2.08 -19.75 -4.05
CA GLU A 245 3.13 -18.74 -3.91
C GLU A 245 2.74 -17.56 -3.00
N LEU A 246 1.97 -17.84 -1.94
CA LEU A 246 1.43 -16.80 -1.05
C LEU A 246 2.49 -16.13 -0.13
N PHE A 247 3.77 -16.52 -0.25
CA PHE A 247 4.90 -15.96 0.50
C PHE A 247 6.13 -15.67 -0.38
N GLU A 248 5.94 -15.54 -1.69
CA GLU A 248 7.05 -15.45 -2.66
C GLU A 248 8.08 -14.37 -2.29
N LYS A 249 7.65 -13.14 -2.01
CA LYS A 249 8.57 -12.00 -1.88
C LYS A 249 8.81 -11.53 -0.45
N SER A 250 7.94 -11.93 0.47
CA SER A 250 8.01 -11.45 1.86
C SER A 250 9.11 -12.11 2.69
N ARG A 251 9.71 -11.34 3.60
CA ARG A 251 10.77 -11.78 4.51
C ARG A 251 10.28 -11.91 5.94
N VAL A 252 10.93 -12.76 6.72
CA VAL A 252 10.68 -12.86 8.16
C VAL A 252 11.27 -11.65 8.88
N SER A 253 10.44 -10.89 9.59
CA SER A 253 10.85 -9.64 10.25
C SER A 253 11.44 -9.84 11.66
N LYS A 254 11.12 -10.96 12.33
CA LYS A 254 11.49 -11.21 13.73
C LYS A 254 11.81 -12.69 14.01
N GLY A 255 12.56 -12.96 15.08
CA GLY A 255 12.86 -14.30 15.57
C GLY A 255 14.03 -14.99 14.84
N LYS A 256 14.17 -16.31 15.04
CA LYS A 256 15.32 -17.12 14.58
C LYS A 256 15.57 -17.04 13.08
N ASN A 257 14.53 -16.86 12.27
CA ASN A 257 14.62 -16.83 10.82
C ASN A 257 14.64 -15.39 10.25
N LYS A 258 14.87 -14.36 11.08
CA LYS A 258 14.88 -12.96 10.65
C LYS A 258 15.75 -12.77 9.40
N GLY A 259 15.20 -12.11 8.38
CA GLY A 259 15.87 -11.83 7.11
C GLY A 259 15.70 -12.91 6.03
N LYS A 260 15.38 -14.17 6.39
CA LYS A 260 15.06 -15.21 5.40
C LYS A 260 13.74 -14.92 4.69
N PHE A 261 13.58 -15.41 3.46
CA PHE A 261 12.28 -15.42 2.81
C PHE A 261 11.31 -16.33 3.57
N LYS A 262 10.05 -15.91 3.70
CA LYS A 262 9.02 -16.73 4.34
C LYS A 262 8.79 -18.04 3.57
N GLN A 263 8.96 -18.02 2.25
CA GLN A 263 8.87 -19.21 1.40
C GLN A 263 9.95 -20.27 1.72
N ASP A 264 11.19 -19.86 2.00
CA ASP A 264 12.26 -20.80 2.37
C ASP A 264 11.92 -21.51 3.68
N VAL A 265 11.44 -20.76 4.68
CA VAL A 265 11.00 -21.30 5.97
C VAL A 265 9.83 -22.26 5.79
N LEU A 266 8.91 -21.96 4.86
CA LEU A 266 7.80 -22.84 4.51
C LEU A 266 8.31 -24.15 3.89
N PHE A 267 9.26 -24.10 2.96
CA PHE A 267 9.84 -25.30 2.37
C PHE A 267 10.63 -26.15 3.37
N GLU A 268 11.37 -25.53 4.29
CA GLU A 268 11.99 -26.23 5.42
C GLU A 268 10.92 -26.95 6.28
N ALA A 269 9.80 -26.28 6.58
CA ALA A 269 8.70 -26.87 7.34
C ALA A 269 8.06 -28.07 6.62
N ILE A 270 7.84 -27.98 5.29
CA ILE A 270 7.31 -29.08 4.47
C ILE A 270 8.27 -30.28 4.49
N LYS A 271 9.58 -30.05 4.35
CA LYS A 271 10.60 -31.12 4.41
C LYS A 271 10.61 -31.82 5.76
N SER A 272 10.41 -31.09 6.86
CA SER A 272 10.37 -31.69 8.21
C SER A 272 9.22 -32.68 8.41
N PHE A 273 8.06 -32.44 7.76
CA PHE A 273 6.92 -33.36 7.79
C PHE A 273 7.20 -34.70 7.10
N LYS A 274 8.07 -34.70 6.08
CA LYS A 274 8.42 -35.92 5.33
C LYS A 274 9.30 -36.88 6.14
N LYS A 275 10.02 -36.40 7.15
CA LYS A 275 10.94 -37.20 7.98
C LYS A 275 10.27 -37.91 9.16
N LEU A 276 9.02 -37.58 9.46
CA LEU A 276 8.25 -38.16 10.57
C LEU A 276 7.33 -39.31 10.12
N LYS A 277 7.44 -39.74 8.87
CA LYS A 277 6.81 -40.94 8.31
C LYS A 277 7.90 -41.95 8.00
#